data_AF-A0A1H3ACJ1-F1
#
_entry.id   AF-A0A1H3ACJ1-F1
#
_cell.length_a   1.000
_cell.length_b   1.000
_cell.length_c   1.000
_cell.angle_alpha   90.00
_cell.angle_beta   90.00
_cell.angle_gamma   90.00
#
_symmetry.space_group_name_H-M   'P 1'
#
loop_
_entity.id
_entity.type
_entity.pdbx_description
1 polymer ?
#
loop_
_entity_poly.entity_id
_entity_poly.type
_entity_poly.pdbx_seq_one_letter_code
_entity_poly.pdbx_strand_id
1 'polypeptide(L)'
;MLVVASILSSALAAWILLRGLYPLSYRIGLLDRPDRKRKRHERPVPLIGGIAIYGGILAGSLWWLPLSSSHLFMLLGAGLLVALGAFDDRFKLGVGVRFLGQSMSALLMIFGADVQLDSFGNLLGNGPVVLGALAVPLTLIAIVGMINAFNMIDGMDGLAGGLTLMRKGIRRH
;
A
#
# COMPACT_ATOMS: atom_id res chain seq x y z
N MET A 1 -15.92 -19.21 13.38
CA MET A 1 -17.05 -18.73 12.54
C MET A 1 -17.05 -17.21 12.39
N LEU A 2 -16.89 -16.42 13.46
CA LEU A 2 -16.86 -14.94 13.40
C LEU A 2 -15.77 -14.35 12.47
N VAL A 3 -14.55 -14.88 12.52
CA VAL A 3 -13.44 -14.41 11.65
C VAL A 3 -13.73 -14.67 10.16
N VAL A 4 -14.33 -15.82 9.84
CA VAL A 4 -14.70 -16.12 8.44
C VAL A 4 -15.82 -15.19 7.98
N ALA A 5 -16.81 -14.92 8.83
CA ALA A 5 -17.89 -13.98 8.53
C ALA A 5 -17.37 -12.54 8.35
N SER A 6 -16.39 -12.10 9.14
CA SER A 6 -15.79 -10.77 9.00
C SER A 6 -15.01 -10.63 7.69
N ILE A 7 -14.26 -11.66 7.29
CA ILE A 7 -13.52 -11.67 6.01
C ILE A 7 -14.51 -11.63 4.83
N LEU A 8 -15.53 -12.49 4.84
CA LEU A 8 -16.51 -12.56 3.75
C LEU A 8 -17.32 -11.27 3.62
N SER A 9 -17.75 -10.68 4.74
CA SER A 9 -18.45 -9.39 4.73
C SER A 9 -17.55 -8.23 4.29
N SER A 10 -16.27 -8.22 4.69
CA SER A 10 -15.29 -7.24 4.21
C SER A 10 -15.09 -7.35 2.70
N ALA A 11 -14.97 -8.57 2.18
CA ALA A 11 -14.83 -8.82 0.74
C ALA A 11 -16.08 -8.40 -0.05
N LEU A 12 -17.28 -8.71 0.48
CA LEU A 12 -18.55 -8.29 -0.12
C LEU A 12 -18.68 -6.76 -0.11
N ALA A 13 -18.37 -6.11 1.01
CA ALA A 13 -18.39 -4.65 1.12
C ALA A 13 -17.38 -4.01 0.14
N ALA A 14 -16.16 -4.53 0.03
CA ALA A 14 -15.18 -4.08 -0.95
C ALA A 14 -15.69 -4.23 -2.39
N TRP A 15 -16.35 -5.35 -2.72
CA TRP A 15 -16.91 -5.57 -4.05
C TRP A 15 -18.04 -4.59 -4.37
N ILE A 16 -18.95 -4.32 -3.41
CA ILE A 16 -20.02 -3.31 -3.55
C ILE A 16 -19.42 -1.92 -3.75
N LEU A 17 -18.43 -1.55 -2.92
CA LEU A 17 -17.74 -0.26 -3.02
C LEU A 17 -17.04 -0.11 -4.37
N LEU A 18 -16.35 -1.15 -4.85
CA LEU A 18 -15.68 -1.13 -6.15
C LEU A 18 -16.68 -0.88 -7.29
N ARG A 19 -17.83 -1.56 -7.26
CA ARG A 19 -18.92 -1.37 -8.24
C ARG A 19 -19.50 0.05 -8.19
N GLY A 20 -19.71 0.61 -7.00
CA GLY A 20 -20.25 1.96 -6.81
C GLY A 20 -19.25 3.07 -7.15
N LEU A 21 -17.97 2.88 -6.84
CA LEU A 21 -16.90 3.83 -7.14
C LEU A 21 -16.52 3.82 -8.62
N TYR A 22 -16.77 2.73 -9.35
CA TYR A 22 -16.47 2.62 -10.78
C TYR A 22 -17.05 3.77 -11.62
N PRO A 23 -18.37 4.07 -11.62
CA PRO A 23 -18.90 5.21 -12.37
C PRO A 23 -18.42 6.56 -11.82
N LEU A 24 -18.14 6.65 -10.52
CA LEU A 24 -17.66 7.88 -9.89
C LEU A 24 -16.21 8.20 -10.28
N SER A 25 -15.38 7.18 -10.51
CA SER A 25 -13.98 7.32 -10.93
C SER A 25 -13.84 8.18 -12.20
N TYR A 26 -14.78 8.04 -13.15
CA TYR A 26 -14.83 8.85 -14.36
C TYR A 26 -15.16 10.31 -14.11
N ARG A 27 -15.98 10.61 -13.09
CA ARG A 27 -16.39 11.98 -12.72
C ARG A 27 -15.31 12.70 -11.92
N ILE A 28 -14.68 12.01 -10.98
CA ILE A 28 -13.65 12.57 -10.09
C ILE A 28 -12.26 12.61 -10.74
N GLY A 29 -12.09 11.94 -11.89
CA GLY A 29 -10.83 11.92 -12.62
C GLY A 29 -9.74 11.05 -11.99
N LEU A 30 -10.12 10.10 -11.12
CA LEU A 30 -9.26 9.03 -10.61
C LEU A 30 -9.15 7.92 -11.67
N LEU A 31 -8.61 8.29 -12.82
CA LEU A 31 -8.42 7.43 -13.97
C LEU A 31 -6.96 7.49 -14.39
N ASP A 32 -6.31 6.33 -14.52
CA ASP A 32 -5.08 6.21 -15.29
C ASP A 32 -5.44 6.34 -16.77
N ARG A 33 -5.12 7.49 -17.36
CA ARG A 33 -5.38 7.76 -18.78
C ARG A 33 -4.15 7.34 -19.59
N PRO A 34 -4.29 6.46 -20.59
CA PRO A 34 -3.15 5.99 -21.38
C PRO A 34 -2.50 7.17 -22.10
N ASP A 35 -1.23 7.40 -21.80
CA ASP A 35 -0.41 8.41 -22.48
C ASP A 35 -0.14 7.96 -23.92
N ARG A 36 -0.60 8.77 -24.89
CA ARG A 36 -0.65 8.46 -26.35
C ARG A 36 0.71 8.12 -26.98
N LYS A 37 1.82 8.23 -26.24
CA LYS A 37 3.17 7.94 -26.73
C LYS A 37 3.71 6.55 -26.39
N ARG A 38 3.10 5.75 -25.48
CA ARG A 38 3.71 4.47 -25.05
C ARG A 38 2.83 3.25 -24.70
N LYS A 39 1.49 3.28 -24.67
CA LYS A 39 0.70 2.07 -24.27
C LYS A 39 -0.43 1.71 -25.25
N ARG A 40 -0.52 0.42 -25.62
CA ARG A 40 -1.52 -0.21 -26.52
C ARG A 40 -2.86 -0.51 -25.81
N HIS A 41 -3.38 0.35 -24.95
CA HIS A 41 -4.68 0.13 -24.30
C HIS A 41 -5.55 1.38 -24.53
N GLU A 42 -6.75 1.19 -25.09
CA GLU A 42 -7.63 2.29 -25.52
C GLU A 42 -8.48 2.88 -24.39
N ARG A 43 -8.54 2.23 -23.22
CA ARG A 43 -9.50 2.57 -22.16
C ARG A 43 -8.79 2.99 -20.87
N PRO A 44 -9.24 4.09 -20.22
CA PRO A 44 -8.71 4.51 -18.93
C PRO A 44 -9.04 3.48 -17.83
N VAL A 45 -8.07 3.21 -16.94
CA VAL A 45 -8.21 2.26 -15.84
C VAL A 45 -8.52 3.02 -14.53
N PRO A 46 -9.62 2.72 -13.83
CA PRO A 46 -9.96 3.35 -12.56
C PRO A 46 -8.98 3.05 -11.42
N LEU A 47 -8.46 4.07 -10.76
CA LEU A 47 -7.54 3.98 -9.62
C LEU A 47 -8.32 3.98 -8.29
N ILE A 48 -9.23 3.02 -8.14
CA ILE A 48 -10.17 2.94 -7.00
C ILE A 48 -10.07 1.64 -6.20
N GLY A 49 -9.23 0.69 -6.63
CA GLY A 49 -9.10 -0.62 -6.02
C GLY A 49 -8.70 -0.55 -4.54
N GLY A 50 -7.63 0.19 -4.22
CA GLY A 50 -7.16 0.36 -2.83
C GLY A 50 -8.20 1.02 -1.92
N ILE A 51 -8.93 2.02 -2.44
CA ILE A 51 -10.01 2.70 -1.70
C ILE A 51 -11.15 1.73 -1.39
N ALA A 52 -11.56 0.93 -2.37
CA ALA A 52 -12.63 -0.06 -2.20
C ALA A 52 -12.24 -1.17 -1.22
N ILE A 53 -11.02 -1.71 -1.33
CA ILE A 53 -10.50 -2.75 -0.43
C ILE A 53 -10.44 -2.23 1.00
N TYR A 54 -9.83 -1.05 1.21
CA TYR A 54 -9.75 -0.45 2.54
C TYR A 54 -11.13 -0.14 3.13
N GLY A 55 -12.05 0.41 2.33
CA GLY A 55 -13.42 0.65 2.78
C GLY A 55 -14.15 -0.64 3.20
N GLY A 56 -13.91 -1.75 2.48
CA GLY A 56 -14.44 -3.06 2.86
C GLY A 56 -13.87 -3.59 4.17
N ILE A 57 -12.54 -3.50 4.34
CA ILE A 57 -11.85 -3.87 5.60
C ILE A 57 -12.35 -3.03 6.76
N LEU A 58 -12.50 -1.71 6.56
CA LEU A 58 -12.99 -0.79 7.57
C LEU A 58 -14.41 -1.14 8.00
N ALA A 59 -15.32 -1.37 7.05
CA ALA A 59 -16.70 -1.74 7.33
C ALA A 59 -16.81 -3.08 8.06
N GLY A 60 -16.09 -4.12 7.60
CA GLY A 60 -16.10 -5.42 8.25
C GLY A 60 -15.45 -5.41 9.63
N SER A 61 -14.38 -4.62 9.81
CA SER A 61 -13.72 -4.45 11.11
C SER A 61 -14.62 -3.75 12.12
N LEU A 62 -15.29 -2.66 11.72
CA LEU A 62 -16.23 -1.93 12.59
C LEU A 62 -17.45 -2.77 12.98
N TRP A 63 -17.90 -3.68 12.12
CA TRP A 63 -19.08 -4.49 12.38
C TRP A 63 -18.79 -5.71 13.26
N TRP A 64 -17.66 -6.39 13.02
CA TRP A 64 -17.40 -7.71 13.62
C TRP A 64 -16.34 -7.72 14.72
N LEU A 65 -15.40 -6.78 14.70
CA LEU A 65 -14.24 -6.82 15.61
C LEU A 65 -14.44 -5.85 16.77
N PRO A 66 -14.15 -6.27 18.01
CA PRO A 66 -13.96 -5.32 19.10
C PRO A 66 -12.65 -4.55 18.85
N LEU A 67 -12.77 -3.33 18.35
CA LEU A 67 -11.61 -2.50 18.01
C LEU A 67 -10.93 -1.98 19.28
N SER A 68 -9.77 -2.55 19.58
CA SER A 68 -8.83 -1.95 20.54
C SER A 68 -8.13 -0.73 19.93
N SER A 69 -7.44 0.05 20.77
CA SER A 69 -6.61 1.18 20.33
C SER A 69 -5.60 0.76 19.26
N SER A 70 -4.93 -0.38 19.41
CA SER A 70 -3.97 -0.87 18.41
C SER A 70 -4.62 -1.14 17.05
N HIS A 71 -5.82 -1.72 17.02
CA HIS A 71 -6.57 -1.89 15.77
C HIS A 71 -6.89 -0.56 15.09
N LEU A 72 -7.26 0.47 15.87
CA LEU A 72 -7.54 1.80 15.33
C LEU A 72 -6.28 2.42 14.72
N PHE A 73 -5.12 2.32 15.36
CA PHE A 73 -3.86 2.83 14.79
C PHE A 73 -3.44 2.08 13.53
N MET A 74 -3.68 0.77 13.45
CA MET A 74 -3.48 0.01 12.21
C MET A 74 -4.40 0.50 11.08
N LEU A 75 -5.69 0.70 11.37
CA LEU A 75 -6.65 1.21 10.39
C LEU A 75 -6.30 2.63 9.93
N LEU A 76 -5.90 3.50 10.85
CA LEU A 76 -5.46 4.86 10.54
C LEU A 76 -4.18 4.86 9.68
N GLY A 77 -3.20 4.04 10.02
CA GLY A 77 -1.98 3.89 9.22
C GLY A 77 -2.27 3.38 7.81
N ALA A 78 -3.11 2.35 7.68
CA ALA A 78 -3.54 1.82 6.38
C ALA A 78 -4.33 2.86 5.57
N GLY A 79 -5.25 3.59 6.22
CA GLY A 79 -6.01 4.68 5.60
C GLY A 79 -5.11 5.80 5.09
N LEU A 80 -4.06 6.16 5.83
CA LEU A 80 -3.07 7.14 5.40
C LEU A 80 -2.31 6.67 4.15
N LEU A 81 -1.93 5.39 4.07
CA LEU A 81 -1.27 4.84 2.88
C LEU A 81 -2.19 4.81 1.66
N VAL A 82 -3.47 4.47 1.85
CA VAL A 82 -4.47 4.47 0.77
C VAL A 82 -4.73 5.89 0.28
N ALA A 83 -4.86 6.85 1.21
CA ALA A 83 -4.98 8.26 0.85
C ALA A 83 -3.73 8.73 0.08
N LEU A 84 -2.53 8.45 0.60
CA LEU A 84 -1.27 8.81 -0.04
C LEU A 84 -1.17 8.22 -1.45
N GLY A 85 -1.55 6.96 -1.64
CA GLY A 85 -1.60 6.29 -2.95
C GLY A 85 -2.58 6.99 -3.90
N ALA A 86 -3.80 7.28 -3.44
CA ALA A 86 -4.79 8.00 -4.24
C ALA A 86 -4.34 9.43 -4.62
N PHE A 87 -3.66 10.14 -3.70
CA PHE A 87 -3.07 11.45 -3.99
C PHE A 87 -1.89 11.35 -4.96
N ASP A 88 -1.03 10.33 -4.81
CA ASP A 88 0.08 10.05 -5.72
C ASP A 88 -0.41 9.77 -7.15
N ASP A 89 -1.44 8.96 -7.27
CA ASP A 89 -2.10 8.66 -8.54
C ASP A 89 -2.68 9.90 -9.22
N ARG A 90 -3.30 10.80 -8.44
CA ARG A 90 -3.95 12.00 -8.98
C ARG A 90 -2.96 13.12 -9.31
N PHE A 91 -1.97 13.34 -8.46
CA PHE A 91 -1.10 14.53 -8.49
C PHE A 91 0.36 14.22 -8.85
N LYS A 92 0.74 12.94 -8.99
CA LYS A 92 2.13 12.49 -9.22
C LYS A 92 3.07 13.06 -8.17
N LEU A 93 2.95 12.59 -6.94
CA LEU A 93 3.68 13.15 -5.81
C LEU A 93 5.20 12.93 -5.96
N GLY A 94 5.97 13.91 -5.50
CA GLY A 94 7.43 13.78 -5.43
C GLY A 94 7.86 12.69 -4.45
N VAL A 95 9.02 12.07 -4.69
CA VAL A 95 9.58 10.99 -3.86
C VAL A 95 9.63 11.36 -2.38
N GLY A 96 9.99 12.61 -2.04
CA GLY A 96 10.04 13.07 -0.66
C GLY A 96 8.67 13.06 0.04
N VAL A 97 7.60 13.46 -0.65
CA VAL A 97 6.24 13.46 -0.06
C VAL A 97 5.75 12.03 0.16
N ARG A 98 6.02 11.13 -0.80
CA ARG A 98 5.70 9.70 -0.67
C ARG A 98 6.42 9.07 0.51
N PHE A 99 7.73 9.33 0.63
CA PHE A 99 8.53 8.83 1.74
C PHE A 99 8.02 9.36 3.08
N LEU A 100 7.76 10.67 3.21
CA LEU A 100 7.22 11.26 4.44
C LEU A 100 5.87 10.64 4.82
N GLY A 101 4.95 10.48 3.87
CA GLY A 101 3.64 9.87 4.13
C GLY A 101 3.75 8.40 4.57
N GLN A 102 4.65 7.62 3.95
CA GLN A 102 4.93 6.25 4.34
C GLN A 102 5.57 6.17 5.73
N SER A 103 6.52 7.05 6.04
CA SER A 103 7.15 7.13 7.36
C SER A 103 6.13 7.53 8.43
N MET A 104 5.25 8.50 8.18
CA MET A 104 4.19 8.88 9.11
C MET A 104 3.24 7.71 9.39
N SER A 105 2.83 6.98 8.37
CA SER A 105 1.99 5.77 8.54
C SER A 105 2.71 4.71 9.37
N ALA A 106 3.98 4.43 9.07
CA ALA A 106 4.78 3.46 9.80
C ALA A 106 4.95 3.86 11.28
N LEU A 107 5.25 5.13 11.57
CA LEU A 107 5.39 5.61 12.95
C LEU A 107 4.07 5.53 13.74
N LEU A 108 2.93 5.80 13.09
CA LEU A 108 1.61 5.60 13.70
C LEU A 108 1.37 4.15 14.08
N MET A 109 1.77 3.21 13.22
CA MET A 109 1.64 1.77 13.50
C MET A 109 2.63 1.31 14.58
N ILE A 110 3.87 1.79 14.56
CA ILE A 110 4.89 1.44 15.55
C ILE A 110 4.46 1.89 16.95
N PHE A 111 4.16 3.18 17.13
CA PHE A 111 3.86 3.72 18.46
C PHE A 111 2.41 3.50 18.90
N GLY A 112 1.47 3.45 17.96
CA GLY A 112 0.05 3.34 18.26
C GLY A 112 -0.47 1.91 18.29
N ALA A 113 0.11 1.02 17.48
CA ALA A 113 -0.30 -0.38 17.40
C ALA A 113 0.74 -1.37 17.94
N ASP A 114 1.84 -0.87 18.51
CA ASP A 114 2.94 -1.69 19.04
C ASP A 114 3.53 -2.63 17.98
N VAL A 115 3.55 -2.18 16.72
CA VAL A 115 4.12 -2.94 15.60
C VAL A 115 5.62 -2.67 15.58
N GLN A 116 6.39 -3.51 16.27
CA GLN A 116 7.84 -3.37 16.36
C GLN A 116 8.58 -4.69 16.22
N LEU A 117 9.75 -4.62 15.58
CA LEU A 117 10.68 -5.73 15.44
C LEU A 117 11.58 -5.78 16.68
N ASP A 118 11.15 -6.49 17.72
CA ASP A 118 11.85 -6.51 19.02
C ASP A 118 13.09 -7.42 19.04
N SER A 119 13.05 -8.52 18.29
CA SER A 119 14.20 -9.41 18.11
C SER A 119 14.20 -10.04 16.72
N PHE A 120 15.37 -10.38 16.21
CA PHE A 120 15.49 -11.28 15.06
C PHE A 120 15.27 -12.76 15.43
N GLY A 121 14.91 -13.05 16.69
CA GLY A 121 14.87 -14.39 17.24
C GLY A 121 16.27 -14.99 17.35
N ASN A 122 16.32 -16.31 17.51
CA ASN A 122 17.57 -17.06 17.69
C ASN A 122 18.20 -17.46 16.35
N LEU A 123 18.63 -16.47 15.55
CA LEU A 123 19.20 -16.73 14.21
C LEU A 123 20.49 -17.58 14.24
N LEU A 124 21.28 -17.44 15.30
CA LEU A 124 22.62 -18.02 15.39
C LEU A 124 22.73 -19.20 16.36
N GLY A 125 21.60 -19.67 16.91
CA GLY A 125 21.58 -20.72 17.93
C GLY A 125 22.03 -20.28 19.34
N ASN A 126 22.61 -19.09 19.48
CA ASN A 126 23.20 -18.57 20.72
C ASN A 126 22.23 -17.72 21.60
N GLY A 127 20.94 -17.69 21.27
CA GLY A 127 19.91 -16.91 21.96
C GLY A 127 19.28 -15.83 21.07
N PRO A 128 18.17 -15.21 21.52
CA PRO A 128 17.48 -14.20 20.73
C PRO A 128 18.33 -12.93 20.55
N VAL A 129 18.45 -12.47 19.30
CA VAL A 129 19.11 -11.20 18.97
C VAL A 129 18.12 -10.06 19.21
N VAL A 130 18.15 -9.48 20.40
CA VAL A 130 17.28 -8.37 20.81
C VAL A 130 17.78 -7.04 20.22
N LEU A 131 16.89 -6.27 19.62
CA LEU A 131 17.23 -5.03 18.92
C LEU A 131 17.30 -3.80 19.82
N GLY A 132 16.55 -3.77 20.92
CA GLY A 132 16.51 -2.64 21.85
C GLY A 132 16.22 -1.31 21.13
N ALA A 133 17.09 -0.32 21.29
CA ALA A 133 16.93 1.00 20.66
C ALA A 133 16.90 0.97 19.12
N LEU A 134 17.41 -0.10 18.48
CA LEU A 134 17.37 -0.26 17.03
C LEU A 134 16.02 -0.81 16.52
N ALA A 135 15.12 -1.27 17.40
CA ALA A 135 13.83 -1.84 17.01
C ALA A 135 13.00 -0.86 16.18
N VAL A 136 12.85 0.39 16.65
CA VAL A 136 12.07 1.43 15.96
C VAL A 136 12.66 1.79 14.58
N PRO A 137 13.94 2.21 14.44
CA PRO A 137 14.47 2.58 13.14
C PRO A 137 14.50 1.41 12.14
N LEU A 138 14.77 0.19 12.60
CA LEU A 138 14.75 -0.98 11.70
C LEU A 138 13.34 -1.36 11.28
N THR A 139 12.36 -1.26 12.17
CA THR A 139 10.95 -1.47 11.80
C THR A 139 10.47 -0.42 10.81
N LEU A 140 10.85 0.85 11.01
CA LEU A 140 10.54 1.93 10.08
C LEU A 140 11.12 1.66 8.68
N ILE A 141 12.39 1.28 8.60
CA ILE A 141 13.05 0.91 7.34
C ILE A 141 12.36 -0.30 6.71
N ALA A 142 12.00 -1.31 7.51
CA ALA A 142 11.33 -2.51 7.03
C ALA A 142 9.94 -2.20 6.43
N ILE A 143 9.12 -1.41 7.11
CA ILE A 143 7.78 -1.03 6.62
C ILE A 143 7.89 -0.19 5.35
N VAL A 144 8.68 0.89 5.36
CA VAL A 144 8.82 1.76 4.18
C VAL A 144 9.47 1.00 3.01
N GLY A 145 10.47 0.18 3.30
CA GLY A 145 11.12 -0.69 2.32
C GLY A 145 10.15 -1.68 1.69
N MET A 146 9.29 -2.31 2.50
CA MET A 146 8.26 -3.23 2.04
C MET A 146 7.24 -2.53 1.13
N ILE A 147 6.75 -1.34 1.52
CA ILE A 147 5.82 -0.55 0.70
C ILE A 147 6.46 -0.22 -0.65
N ASN A 148 7.71 0.26 -0.65
CA ASN A 148 8.41 0.58 -1.88
C ASN A 148 8.68 -0.66 -2.75
N ALA A 149 8.98 -1.80 -2.13
CA ALA A 149 9.18 -3.07 -2.83
C ALA A 149 7.89 -3.54 -3.52
N PHE A 150 6.73 -3.51 -2.85
CA PHE A 150 5.45 -3.86 -3.47
C PHE A 150 5.09 -2.90 -4.60
N ASN A 151 5.25 -1.59 -4.39
CA ASN A 151 5.05 -0.59 -5.44
C ASN A 151 5.97 -0.83 -6.65
N MET A 152 7.19 -1.33 -6.43
CA MET A 152 8.12 -1.67 -7.50
C MET A 152 7.75 -2.98 -8.20
N ILE A 153 7.23 -3.99 -7.48
CA ILE A 153 6.74 -5.23 -8.08
C ILE A 153 5.53 -4.94 -8.98
N ASP A 154 4.55 -4.21 -8.46
CA ASP A 154 3.37 -3.77 -9.24
C ASP A 154 3.77 -2.84 -10.40
N GLY A 155 4.82 -2.04 -10.19
CA GLY A 155 5.40 -1.15 -11.18
C GLY A 155 6.46 -1.78 -12.09
N MET A 156 6.90 -3.03 -11.89
CA MET A 156 7.97 -3.68 -12.67
C MET A 156 7.48 -4.16 -14.05
N ASP A 157 6.16 -4.32 -14.22
CA ASP A 157 5.51 -4.24 -15.54
C ASP A 157 5.81 -2.89 -16.24
N GLY A 158 6.18 -1.85 -15.49
CA GLY A 158 6.68 -0.55 -15.97
C GLY A 158 8.22 -0.44 -16.09
N LEU A 159 9.02 -1.09 -15.24
CA LEU A 159 10.50 -1.09 -15.32
C LEU A 159 11.05 -2.02 -16.42
N ALA A 160 10.34 -3.07 -16.81
CA ALA A 160 10.64 -3.83 -18.04
C ALA A 160 10.66 -2.90 -19.29
N GLY A 161 9.86 -1.82 -19.27
CA GLY A 161 9.90 -0.74 -20.26
C GLY A 161 11.12 0.18 -20.19
N GLY A 162 11.79 0.27 -19.04
CA GLY A 162 13.04 1.03 -18.84
C GLY A 162 14.28 0.26 -19.31
N LEU A 163 14.33 -1.05 -19.08
CA LEU A 163 15.40 -1.94 -19.57
C LEU A 163 15.38 -2.10 -21.11
N THR A 164 14.20 -2.05 -21.75
CA THR A 164 14.09 -2.03 -23.22
C THR A 164 14.61 -0.74 -23.86
N LEU A 165 14.58 0.39 -23.15
CA LEU A 165 15.22 1.64 -23.59
C LEU A 165 16.75 1.54 -23.56
N MET A 166 17.31 0.92 -22.52
CA MET A 166 18.77 0.70 -22.44
C MET A 166 19.25 -0.26 -23.55
N ARG A 167 18.44 -1.26 -23.94
CA ARG A 167 18.80 -2.18 -25.03
C ARG A 167 18.83 -1.53 -26.42
N LYS A 168 18.16 -0.40 -26.65
CA LYS A 168 18.24 0.35 -27.93
C LYS A 168 19.41 1.33 -28.01
N GLY A 169 20.15 1.56 -26.92
CA GLY A 169 21.36 2.39 -26.88
C GLY A 169 22.65 1.64 -27.26
N ILE A 170 22.62 0.30 -27.27
CA ILE A 170 23.73 -0.56 -27.70
C ILE A 170 23.47 -1.05 -29.13
N ARG A 171 23.37 -0.09 -30.05
CA ARG A 171 23.65 -0.30 -31.47
C ARG A 171 24.41 0.93 -31.94
N ARG A 172 25.68 1.02 -31.53
CA ARG A 172 26.69 1.79 -32.25
C ARG A 172 27.51 0.75 -33.02
N HIS A 173 27.41 0.87 -34.35
CA HIS A 173 28.22 0.31 -35.43
C HIS A 173 28.80 -1.09 -35.24
#